data_AF-A0A6I5RFZ8-F1
#
_entry.id   AF-A0A6I5RFZ8-F1
#
_cell.length_a   1.000
_cell.length_b   1.000
_cell.length_c   1.000
_cell.angle_alpha   90.00
_cell.angle_beta   90.00
_cell.angle_gamma   90.00
#
_symmetry.space_group_name_H-M   'P 1'
#
loop_
_entity.id
_entity.type
_entity.pdbx_description
1 polymer ?
#
loop_
_entity_poly.entity_id
_entity_poly.type
_entity_poly.pdbx_seq_one_letter_code
_entity_poly.pdbx_strand_id
1 'polypeptide(L)' 'MPSCPKCSTERTVKNGRIHTGKQRFLCRGCGYQFVPGPAV' A
#
# COMPACT_ATOMS: atom_id res chain seq x y z
N MET A 1 0.10 4.44 -8.76
CA MET A 1 0.12 3.91 -7.37
C MET A 1 -1.00 2.88 -7.27
N PRO A 2 -0.87 1.75 -6.56
CA PRO A 2 -1.91 0.73 -6.54
C PRO A 2 -3.18 1.24 -5.84
N SER A 3 -4.35 0.89 -6.35
CA SER A 3 -5.62 1.18 -5.67
C SER A 3 -5.67 0.50 -4.31
N CYS A 4 -6.25 1.17 -3.32
CA CYS A 4 -6.34 0.63 -1.98
C CYS A 4 -7.22 -0.63 -1.97
N PRO A 5 -6.73 -1.80 -1.52
CA PRO A 5 -7.53 -3.03 -1.51
C PRO A 5 -8.68 -2.99 -0.49
N LYS A 6 -8.67 -2.04 0.45
CA LYS A 6 -9.68 -1.92 1.50
C LYS A 6 -10.86 -1.01 1.13
N CYS A 7 -10.63 0.03 0.32
CA CYS A 7 -11.65 1.04 0.02
C CYS A 7 -11.67 1.48 -1.45
N SER A 8 -10.91 0.81 -2.31
CA SER A 8 -10.84 1.01 -3.76
C SER A 8 -10.42 2.41 -4.25
N THR A 9 -10.07 3.33 -3.35
CA THR A 9 -9.57 4.66 -3.72
C THR A 9 -8.16 4.59 -4.31
N GLU A 10 -7.86 5.52 -5.21
CA GLU A 10 -6.54 5.67 -5.85
C GLU A 10 -5.60 6.59 -5.05
N ARG A 11 -6.08 7.14 -3.93
CA ARG A 11 -5.31 8.02 -3.04
C ARG A 11 -4.29 7.24 -2.22
N THR A 12 -3.33 6.57 -2.85
CA THR A 12 -2.26 5.83 -2.18
C THR A 12 -0.89 6.47 -2.43
N VAL A 13 0.02 6.33 -1.48
CA VAL A 13 1.40 6.86 -1.54
C VAL A 13 2.41 5.82 -1.08
N LYS A 14 3.65 5.90 -1.57
CA LYS A 14 4.75 5.09 -1.05
C LYS A 14 4.98 5.43 0.43
N ASN A 15 5.12 4.41 1.26
CA ASN A 15 5.24 4.55 2.71
C ASN A 15 6.33 3.61 3.26
N GLY A 16 7.56 3.79 2.77
CA GLY A 16 8.71 2.97 3.12
C GLY A 16 8.72 1.59 2.45
N ARG A 17 9.61 0.72 2.91
CA ARG A 17 9.73 -0.67 2.47
C ARG A 17 9.60 -1.58 3.69
N ILE A 18 9.10 -2.80 3.49
CA ILE A 18 9.15 -3.84 4.54
C ILE A 18 10.55 -4.45 4.63
N HIS A 19 10.82 -5.28 5.63
CA HIS A 19 12.16 -5.86 5.85
C HIS A 19 12.70 -6.64 4.64
N THR A 20 11.83 -7.21 3.80
CA THR A 20 12.20 -7.87 2.54
C THR A 20 12.51 -6.92 1.39
N GLY A 21 12.50 -5.60 1.63
CA GLY A 21 12.72 -4.57 0.61
C GLY A 21 11.50 -4.27 -0.27
N LYS A 22 10.40 -5.05 -0.17
CA LYS A 22 9.18 -4.78 -0.94
C LYS A 22 8.58 -3.42 -0.58
N GLN A 23 8.09 -2.72 -1.59
CA GLN A 23 7.50 -1.39 -1.44
C GLN A 23 6.18 -1.46 -0.67
N ARG A 24 6.10 -0.73 0.45
CA ARG A 24 4.86 -0.55 1.21
C ARG A 24 4.16 0.73 0.77
N PHE A 25 2.84 0.73 0.82
CA PHE A 25 1.99 1.86 0.47
C PHE A 25 1.05 2.20 1.63
N LEU A 26 0.67 3.48 1.71
CA LEU A 26 -0.33 4.02 2.63
C LEU A 26 -1.47 4.61 1.81
N CYS A 27 -2.70 4.24 2.13
CA CYS A 27 -3.90 4.89 1.63
C CYS A 27 -4.20 6.17 2.42
N ARG A 28 -4.25 7.31 1.74
CA ARG A 28 -4.67 8.61 2.29
C ARG A 28 -6.19 8.73 2.45
N GLY A 29 -6.97 7.86 1.81
CA GLY A 29 -8.43 7.86 1.95
C GLY A 29 -8.92 7.16 3.23
N CYS A 30 -8.30 6.03 3.60
CA CYS A 30 -8.75 5.23 4.75
C CYS A 30 -7.65 4.90 5.77
N GLY A 31 -6.42 5.38 5.57
CA GLY A 31 -5.28 5.11 6.46
C GLY A 31 -4.68 3.70 6.33
N TYR A 32 -5.25 2.81 5.51
CA TYR A 32 -4.77 1.44 5.39
C TYR A 32 -3.39 1.35 4.75
N GLN A 33 -2.54 0.48 5.30
CA GLN A 33 -1.19 0.26 4.82
C GLN A 33 -1.05 -1.15 4.25
N PHE A 34 -0.48 -1.28 3.06
CA PHE A 34 -0.43 -2.55 2.33
C PHE A 34 0.80 -2.65 1.43
N VAL A 35 1.16 -3.88 1.04
CA VAL A 35 2.16 -4.17 0.01
C VAL A 35 1.41 -4.79 -1.16
N PRO A 36 1.46 -4.21 -2.37
CA PRO A 36 0.80 -4.77 -3.54
C PRO A 36 1.50 -6.05 -4.00
N GLY A 37 0.71 -7.03 -4.44
CA GLY A 37 1.18 -8.35 -4.84
C GLY A 37 1.32 -9.32 -3.67
N PRO A 38 1.64 -10.60 -3.94
CA PRO A 38 1.74 -11.61 -2.91
C PRO A 38 2.87 -11.29 -1.92
N ALA A 39 2.51 -11.23 -0.65
CA ALA A 39 3.46 -11.37 0.42
C ALA A 39 3.94 -12.84 0.44
N VAL A 40 4.97 -13.17 -0.36
CA VAL A 40 5.98 -14.12 0.15
C VAL A 40 6.54 -13.57 1.43
#